data_AF-A0AAJ0DG56-F1
#
_entry.id   AF-A0AAJ0DG56-F1
#
_cell.length_a   1.000
_cell.length_b   1.000
_cell.length_c   1.000
_cell.angle_alpha   90.00
_cell.angle_beta   90.00
_cell.angle_gamma   90.00
#
_symmetry.space_group_name_H-M   'P 1'
#
loop_
_entity.id
_entity.type
_entity.pdbx_description
1 polymer ?
#
loop_
_entity_poly.entity_id
_entity_poly.type
_entity_poly.pdbx_seq_one_letter_code
_entity_poly.pdbx_strand_id
1 'polypeptide(L)'
;MQYLSALAGVVSLAQAQSVSGTPEGFGAGTTGGAAGSTVTPTSTDELVSYLGSSEPLTIVLSTTFDFTGTEGTTSGSGCAPWGTGSGCQVAIDQNDRCANYEADAPVVSVSYDNAAITPITVASDKTLIGVGSSGVIEGKGLKIANGFSNIIIQNIAITELNPQYV
;
A
#
# COMPACT_ATOMS: atom_id res chain seq x y z
N MET A 1 -30.11 53.34 -13.54
CA MET A 1 -30.14 52.03 -12.85
C MET A 1 -28.74 51.45 -12.82
N GLN A 2 -28.27 51.13 -11.63
CA GLN A 2 -26.98 50.55 -11.30
C GLN A 2 -27.18 49.03 -11.27
N TYR A 3 -26.34 48.26 -11.97
CA TYR A 3 -26.26 46.81 -11.76
C TYR A 3 -24.78 46.44 -11.60
N LEU A 4 -24.40 46.19 -10.34
CA LEU A 4 -23.12 45.62 -9.97
C LEU A 4 -23.34 44.11 -9.84
N SER A 5 -22.89 43.32 -10.82
CA SER A 5 -22.91 41.86 -10.73
C SER A 5 -21.67 41.39 -9.95
N ALA A 6 -21.88 40.89 -8.73
CA ALA A 6 -20.83 40.22 -7.97
C ALA A 6 -20.76 38.75 -8.41
N LEU A 7 -19.66 38.34 -9.04
CA LEU A 7 -19.30 36.92 -9.19
C LEU A 7 -18.79 36.42 -7.83
N ALA A 8 -19.55 35.57 -7.17
CA ALA A 8 -19.04 34.78 -6.04
C ALA A 8 -18.28 33.57 -6.60
N GLY A 9 -16.95 33.64 -6.59
CA GLY A 9 -16.10 32.48 -6.88
C GLY A 9 -16.18 31.48 -5.73
N VAL A 10 -16.55 30.23 -6.04
CA VAL A 10 -16.48 29.12 -5.08
C VAL A 10 -15.00 28.78 -4.91
N VAL A 11 -14.40 29.23 -3.81
CA VAL A 11 -13.04 28.80 -3.43
C VAL A 11 -13.19 27.40 -2.83
N SER A 12 -12.79 26.38 -3.59
CA SER A 12 -12.62 25.03 -3.06
C SER A 12 -11.46 25.04 -2.07
N LEU A 13 -11.76 25.11 -0.78
CA LEU A 13 -10.80 24.84 0.28
C LEU A 13 -10.46 23.35 0.23
N ALA A 14 -9.45 22.98 -0.56
CA ALA A 14 -8.81 21.68 -0.43
C ALA A 14 -8.22 21.64 0.99
N GLN A 15 -8.79 20.82 1.87
CA GLN A 15 -8.20 20.60 3.18
C GLN A 15 -6.84 19.94 2.95
N ALA A 16 -5.77 20.63 3.34
CA ALA A 16 -4.44 20.06 3.33
C ALA A 16 -4.42 18.94 4.37
N GLN A 17 -4.52 17.69 3.93
CA GLN A 17 -4.36 16.54 4.79
C GLN A 17 -2.92 16.56 5.31
N SER A 18 -2.78 16.50 6.63
CA SER A 18 -1.49 16.46 7.31
C SER A 18 -1.46 15.27 8.27
N VAL A 19 -0.27 14.95 8.76
CA VAL A 19 -0.13 13.96 9.83
C VAL A 19 -0.90 14.47 11.05
N SER A 20 -1.83 13.66 11.54
CA SER A 20 -2.53 13.91 12.80
C SER A 20 -1.68 13.41 13.97
N GLY A 21 -1.41 14.29 14.93
CA GLY A 21 -0.57 13.99 16.10
C GLY A 21 0.93 13.92 15.77
N THR A 22 1.69 13.31 16.68
CA THR A 22 3.14 13.12 16.54
C THR A 22 3.53 11.70 16.93
N PRO A 23 4.53 11.07 16.27
CA PRO A 23 5.02 9.76 16.67
C PRO A 23 5.52 9.74 18.11
N GLU A 24 5.16 8.70 18.86
CA GLU A 24 5.57 8.48 20.25
C GLU A 24 6.53 7.29 20.37
N GLY A 25 7.11 7.08 21.56
CA GLY A 25 7.98 5.94 21.84
C GLY A 25 9.29 5.96 21.04
N PHE A 26 9.73 4.79 20.59
CA PHE A 26 10.98 4.66 19.81
C PHE A 26 10.94 5.38 18.45
N GLY A 27 9.74 5.66 17.93
CA GLY A 27 9.56 6.44 16.69
C GLY A 27 9.54 7.95 16.90
N ALA A 28 9.63 8.44 18.14
CA ALA A 28 9.60 9.87 18.44
C ALA A 28 10.70 10.62 17.66
N GLY A 29 10.33 11.78 17.12
CA GLY A 29 11.21 12.59 16.26
C GLY A 29 11.16 12.24 14.78
N THR A 30 10.42 11.20 14.37
CA THR A 30 10.15 10.93 12.95
C THR A 30 9.34 12.09 12.36
N THR A 31 9.83 12.67 11.27
CA THR A 31 9.21 13.80 10.55
C THR A 31 8.60 13.40 9.21
N GLY A 32 8.96 12.22 8.69
CA GLY A 32 8.52 11.78 7.38
C GLY A 32 8.96 12.75 6.28
N GLY A 33 8.05 13.01 5.34
CA GLY A 33 8.27 13.93 4.22
C GLY A 33 7.97 15.39 4.51
N ALA A 34 7.94 15.82 5.78
CA ALA A 34 7.55 17.19 6.16
C ALA A 34 8.45 18.30 5.57
N ALA A 35 9.68 17.98 5.18
CA ALA A 35 10.61 18.92 4.54
C ALA A 35 10.33 19.15 3.04
N GLY A 36 9.42 18.37 2.46
CA GLY A 36 9.14 18.37 1.02
C GLY A 36 7.75 18.86 0.65
N SER A 37 7.40 18.66 -0.62
CA SER A 37 6.09 19.04 -1.15
C SER A 37 5.01 18.01 -0.80
N THR A 38 3.76 18.46 -0.84
CA THR A 38 2.60 17.58 -0.79
C THR A 38 2.16 17.23 -2.20
N VAL A 39 1.96 15.94 -2.46
CA VAL A 39 1.53 15.38 -3.75
C VAL A 39 0.32 14.48 -3.55
N THR A 40 -0.52 14.38 -4.59
CA THR A 40 -1.70 13.51 -4.60
C THR A 40 -1.64 12.68 -5.87
N PRO A 41 -1.18 11.42 -5.80
CA PRO A 41 -1.13 10.57 -6.97
C PRO A 41 -2.54 10.35 -7.53
N THR A 42 -2.60 10.17 -8.84
CA THR A 42 -3.82 9.90 -9.61
C THR A 42 -3.80 8.53 -10.27
N SER A 43 -2.65 7.85 -10.26
CA SER A 43 -2.46 6.50 -10.75
C SER A 43 -1.58 5.65 -9.82
N THR A 44 -1.65 4.34 -9.99
CA THR A 44 -0.76 3.38 -9.33
C THR A 44 0.71 3.65 -9.63
N ASP A 45 1.03 4.04 -10.87
CA ASP A 45 2.40 4.37 -11.30
C ASP A 45 2.93 5.63 -10.61
N GLU A 46 2.10 6.67 -10.47
CA GLU A 46 2.47 7.88 -9.72
C GLU A 46 2.69 7.55 -8.25
N LEU A 47 1.83 6.72 -7.65
CA LEU A 47 2.01 6.28 -6.27
C LEU A 47 3.35 5.55 -6.07
N VAL A 48 3.67 4.59 -6.94
CA VAL A 48 4.95 3.87 -6.91
C VAL A 48 6.13 4.83 -7.10
N SER A 49 6.02 5.75 -8.06
CA SER A 49 7.06 6.75 -8.34
C SER A 49 7.32 7.65 -7.14
N TYR A 50 6.27 8.20 -6.51
CA TYR A 50 6.41 9.07 -5.36
C TYR A 50 6.97 8.32 -4.14
N LEU A 51 6.53 7.10 -3.87
CA LEU A 51 7.04 6.30 -2.75
C LEU A 51 8.52 5.94 -2.94
N GLY A 52 8.96 5.70 -4.18
CA GLY A 52 10.36 5.39 -4.51
C GLY A 52 11.28 6.60 -4.72
N SER A 53 10.74 7.82 -4.74
CA SER A 53 11.52 9.05 -4.99
C SER A 53 12.58 9.29 -3.90
N SER A 54 13.71 9.89 -4.26
CA SER A 54 14.71 10.37 -3.30
C SER A 54 14.31 11.67 -2.60
N GLU A 55 13.32 12.40 -3.13
CA GLU A 55 12.85 13.66 -2.55
C GLU A 55 11.98 13.41 -1.32
N PRO A 56 12.06 14.26 -0.28
CA PRO A 56 11.08 14.24 0.80
C PRO A 56 9.68 14.52 0.23
N LEU A 57 8.67 13.71 0.58
CA LEU A 57 7.32 13.89 0.06
C LEU A 57 6.23 13.55 1.08
N THR A 58 5.19 14.39 1.11
CA THR A 58 3.91 14.06 1.73
C THR A 58 2.93 13.61 0.64
N ILE A 59 2.59 12.33 0.64
CA ILE A 59 1.78 11.65 -0.37
C ILE A 59 0.39 11.41 0.20
N VAL A 60 -0.62 12.04 -0.41
CA VAL A 60 -2.01 12.00 0.06
C VAL A 60 -2.83 11.04 -0.79
N LEU A 61 -3.34 9.95 -0.19
CA LEU A 61 -4.25 9.01 -0.83
C LEU A 61 -5.70 9.45 -0.63
N SER A 62 -6.32 9.92 -1.71
CA SER A 62 -7.71 10.36 -1.72
C SER A 62 -8.68 9.35 -2.37
N THR A 63 -8.14 8.20 -2.81
CA THR A 63 -8.87 7.13 -3.52
C THR A 63 -8.19 5.79 -3.29
N THR A 64 -8.85 4.71 -3.72
CA THR A 64 -8.27 3.39 -3.86
C THR A 64 -7.27 3.33 -5.01
N PHE A 65 -6.11 2.74 -4.75
CA PHE A 65 -5.10 2.36 -5.73
C PHE A 65 -5.06 0.83 -5.79
N ASP A 66 -5.76 0.28 -6.78
CA ASP A 66 -5.87 -1.17 -6.99
C ASP A 66 -4.76 -1.68 -7.92
N PHE A 67 -3.91 -2.55 -7.37
CA PHE A 67 -2.83 -3.22 -8.09
C PHE A 67 -3.19 -4.65 -8.53
N THR A 68 -4.41 -5.12 -8.24
CA THR A 68 -4.84 -6.46 -8.62
C THR A 68 -4.77 -6.62 -10.14
N GLY A 69 -4.14 -7.68 -10.60
CA GLY A 69 -3.95 -8.00 -12.01
C GLY A 69 -2.89 -7.17 -12.74
N THR A 70 -2.27 -6.16 -12.10
CA THR A 70 -1.31 -5.29 -12.80
C THR A 70 -0.03 -6.02 -13.21
N GLU A 71 0.28 -7.14 -12.55
CA GLU A 71 1.48 -7.95 -12.81
C GLU A 71 1.15 -9.39 -13.24
N GLY A 72 -0.11 -9.64 -13.61
CA GLY A 72 -0.60 -10.95 -14.01
C GLY A 72 -0.61 -11.98 -12.88
N THR A 73 -0.85 -13.24 -13.26
CA THR A 73 -1.00 -14.36 -12.32
C THR A 73 0.05 -15.44 -12.57
N THR A 74 0.51 -16.10 -11.50
CA THR A 74 1.35 -17.30 -11.58
C THR A 74 0.57 -18.52 -11.08
N SER A 75 0.65 -19.62 -11.84
CA SER A 75 0.08 -20.92 -11.42
C SER A 75 1.20 -21.92 -11.12
N GLY A 76 1.02 -22.72 -10.08
CA GLY A 76 2.04 -23.67 -9.65
C GLY A 76 1.53 -24.67 -8.62
N SER A 77 2.47 -25.34 -7.95
CA SER A 77 2.18 -26.20 -6.81
C SER A 77 2.18 -25.43 -5.49
N GLY A 78 1.38 -25.93 -4.56
CA GLY A 78 1.36 -25.54 -3.17
C GLY A 78 1.05 -26.75 -2.29
N CYS A 79 0.84 -26.49 -1.01
CA CYS A 79 0.43 -27.52 -0.05
C CYS A 79 -0.71 -27.00 0.84
N ALA A 80 -1.55 -27.92 1.34
CA ALA A 80 -2.69 -27.62 2.21
C ALA A 80 -2.46 -28.10 3.66
N PRO A 81 -1.52 -27.49 4.42
CA PRO A 81 -1.16 -27.96 5.77
C PRO A 81 -2.29 -27.77 6.80
N TRP A 82 -3.25 -26.88 6.53
CA TRP A 82 -4.35 -26.55 7.45
C TRP A 82 -5.71 -27.11 7.01
N GLY A 83 -5.70 -28.10 6.11
CA GLY A 83 -6.91 -28.73 5.58
C GLY A 83 -7.32 -28.18 4.21
N THR A 84 -8.26 -28.88 3.58
CA THR A 84 -8.69 -28.65 2.19
C THR A 84 -10.11 -28.09 2.07
N GLY A 85 -10.70 -27.66 3.19
CA GLY A 85 -12.01 -27.00 3.20
C GLY A 85 -11.96 -25.61 2.57
N SER A 86 -13.09 -25.10 2.08
CA SER A 86 -13.17 -23.82 1.38
C SER A 86 -12.85 -22.58 2.24
N GLY A 87 -12.79 -22.73 3.57
CA GLY A 87 -12.36 -21.69 4.51
C GLY A 87 -10.90 -21.81 4.94
N CYS A 88 -10.18 -22.84 4.49
CA CYS A 88 -8.76 -23.04 4.78
C CYS A 88 -7.92 -22.26 3.78
N GLN A 89 -6.85 -21.63 4.26
CA GLN A 89 -5.77 -21.17 3.38
C GLN A 89 -4.94 -22.37 2.90
N VAL A 90 -4.23 -22.18 1.79
CA VAL A 90 -3.19 -23.09 1.32
C VAL A 90 -1.88 -22.31 1.17
N ALA A 91 -0.75 -23.00 1.18
CA ALA A 91 0.55 -22.35 1.04
C ALA A 91 1.05 -22.46 -0.41
N ILE A 92 1.61 -21.37 -0.93
CA ILE A 92 2.39 -21.40 -2.17
C ILE A 92 3.71 -22.12 -1.87
N ASP A 93 4.18 -23.00 -2.76
CA ASP A 93 5.45 -23.70 -2.58
C ASP A 93 6.65 -22.82 -2.97
N GLN A 94 6.82 -21.71 -2.24
CA GLN A 94 7.92 -20.78 -2.45
C GLN A 94 9.18 -21.32 -1.75
N ASN A 95 10.28 -21.44 -2.50
CA ASN A 95 11.59 -21.92 -2.00
C ASN A 95 11.51 -23.29 -1.30
N ASP A 96 10.80 -24.24 -1.91
CA ASP A 96 10.61 -25.61 -1.41
C ASP A 96 10.00 -25.67 0.01
N ARG A 97 9.23 -24.64 0.41
CA ARG A 97 8.63 -24.57 1.75
C ARG A 97 7.77 -25.79 2.06
N CYS A 98 6.99 -26.28 1.11
CA CYS A 98 6.11 -27.41 1.34
C CYS A 98 6.93 -28.67 1.66
N ALA A 99 7.97 -28.96 0.89
CA ALA A 99 8.86 -30.09 1.16
C ALA A 99 9.65 -29.93 2.48
N ASN A 100 10.12 -28.73 2.79
CA ASN A 100 11.02 -28.49 3.92
C ASN A 100 10.29 -28.41 5.28
N TYR A 101 9.04 -27.96 5.31
CA TYR A 101 8.31 -27.67 6.56
C TYR A 101 6.98 -28.39 6.69
N GLU A 102 6.39 -28.86 5.59
CA GLU A 102 5.04 -29.43 5.54
C GLU A 102 5.02 -30.71 4.68
N ALA A 103 6.04 -31.56 4.81
CA ALA A 103 6.30 -32.67 3.88
C ALA A 103 5.13 -33.66 3.73
N ASP A 104 4.30 -33.80 4.77
CA ASP A 104 3.13 -34.68 4.79
C ASP A 104 1.83 -33.99 4.32
N ALA A 105 1.87 -32.68 4.04
CA ALA A 105 0.70 -31.92 3.63
C ALA A 105 0.27 -32.29 2.19
N PRO A 106 -1.04 -32.35 1.91
CA PRO A 106 -1.52 -32.60 0.56
C PRO A 106 -1.04 -31.54 -0.43
N VAL A 107 -0.49 -31.98 -1.55
CA VAL A 107 -0.13 -31.08 -2.66
C VAL A 107 -1.40 -30.59 -3.35
N VAL A 108 -1.46 -29.29 -3.62
CA VAL A 108 -2.58 -28.62 -4.29
C VAL A 108 -2.08 -27.75 -5.42
N SER A 109 -2.96 -27.43 -6.37
CA SER A 109 -2.70 -26.40 -7.37
C SER A 109 -3.05 -25.03 -6.81
N VAL A 110 -2.19 -24.05 -7.06
CA VAL A 110 -2.39 -22.64 -6.65
C VAL A 110 -2.32 -21.73 -7.87
N SER A 111 -3.05 -20.62 -7.83
CA SER A 111 -2.99 -19.57 -8.85
C SER A 111 -3.14 -18.22 -8.15
N TYR A 112 -2.08 -17.41 -8.14
CA TYR A 112 -2.01 -16.21 -7.31
C TYR A 112 -1.60 -15.00 -8.13
N ASP A 113 -2.03 -13.82 -7.68
CA ASP A 113 -1.68 -12.55 -8.30
C ASP A 113 -0.23 -12.16 -7.96
N ASN A 114 0.57 -11.82 -8.96
CA ASN A 114 1.96 -11.45 -8.77
C ASN A 114 2.14 -10.10 -8.07
N ALA A 115 1.16 -9.19 -8.20
CA ALA A 115 1.21 -7.86 -7.61
C ALA A 115 1.34 -7.90 -6.07
N ALA A 116 0.79 -8.92 -5.43
CA ALA A 116 0.88 -9.10 -3.98
C ALA A 116 2.25 -9.65 -3.53
N ILE A 117 3.05 -10.19 -4.45
CA ILE A 117 4.38 -10.76 -4.17
C ILE A 117 5.49 -9.70 -4.28
N THR A 118 5.25 -8.63 -5.05
CA THR A 118 6.23 -7.57 -5.36
C THR A 118 5.87 -6.24 -4.67
N PRO A 119 6.21 -6.06 -3.39
CA PRO A 119 5.78 -4.86 -2.65
C PRO A 119 6.38 -3.56 -3.18
N ILE A 120 5.65 -2.45 -3.03
CA ILE A 120 6.15 -1.11 -3.38
C ILE A 120 7.27 -0.73 -2.41
N THR A 121 8.43 -0.37 -2.94
CA THR A 121 9.52 0.14 -2.10
C THR A 121 9.21 1.56 -1.64
N VAL A 122 9.29 1.80 -0.33
CA VAL A 122 9.14 3.12 0.26
C VAL A 122 10.52 3.63 0.67
N ALA A 123 10.99 4.66 -0.02
CA ALA A 123 12.26 5.32 0.24
C ALA A 123 12.21 6.20 1.51
N SER A 124 13.35 6.74 1.92
CA SER A 124 13.42 7.65 3.08
C SER A 124 12.57 8.91 2.90
N ASP A 125 12.28 9.57 4.02
CA ASP A 125 11.64 10.90 4.07
C ASP A 125 10.27 10.92 3.37
N LYS A 126 9.43 9.92 3.70
CA LYS A 126 8.07 9.79 3.16
C LYS A 126 7.03 9.95 4.25
N THR A 127 5.97 10.68 3.92
CA THR A 127 4.72 10.67 4.68
C THR A 127 3.64 10.17 3.75
N LEU A 128 3.01 9.04 4.04
CA LEU A 128 1.88 8.48 3.30
C LEU A 128 0.63 8.56 4.16
N ILE A 129 -0.36 9.36 3.72
CA ILE A 129 -1.56 9.65 4.51
C ILE A 129 -2.83 9.48 3.70
N GLY A 130 -3.84 8.81 4.26
CA GLY A 130 -5.15 8.69 3.61
C GLY A 130 -6.14 9.78 4.04
N VAL A 131 -7.06 10.13 3.15
CA VAL A 131 -8.15 11.10 3.39
C VAL A 131 -9.40 10.35 3.84
N GLY A 132 -9.90 10.66 5.03
CA GLY A 132 -11.10 10.01 5.57
C GLY A 132 -10.95 8.49 5.56
N SER A 133 -11.85 7.80 4.86
CA SER A 133 -11.82 6.35 4.63
C SER A 133 -11.43 5.95 3.21
N SER A 134 -10.94 6.88 2.39
CA SER A 134 -10.73 6.68 0.95
C SER A 134 -9.33 6.21 0.59
N GLY A 135 -8.33 6.39 1.46
CA GLY A 135 -6.94 6.01 1.17
C GLY A 135 -6.72 4.51 1.29
N VAL A 136 -6.80 3.79 0.16
CA VAL A 136 -6.65 2.32 0.11
C VAL A 136 -5.59 1.94 -0.91
N ILE A 137 -4.75 0.97 -0.57
CA ILE A 137 -3.88 0.24 -1.50
C ILE A 137 -4.38 -1.20 -1.54
N GLU A 138 -4.83 -1.66 -2.69
CA GLU A 138 -5.41 -3.00 -2.87
C GLU A 138 -4.48 -3.87 -3.72
N GLY A 139 -4.35 -5.15 -3.38
CA GLY A 139 -3.60 -6.12 -4.19
C GLY A 139 -2.07 -6.01 -4.11
N LYS A 140 -1.51 -5.02 -3.40
CA LYS A 140 -0.04 -4.87 -3.23
C LYS A 140 0.32 -4.26 -1.87
N GLY A 141 1.44 -4.73 -1.30
CA GLY A 141 1.96 -4.26 -0.02
C GLY A 141 3.04 -3.17 -0.13
N LEU A 142 3.48 -2.69 1.03
CA LEU A 142 4.60 -1.73 1.15
C LEU A 142 5.83 -2.42 1.75
N LYS A 143 7.02 -2.04 1.28
CA LYS A 143 8.31 -2.53 1.78
C LYS A 143 9.21 -1.35 2.14
N ILE A 144 9.58 -1.29 3.42
CA ILE A 144 10.63 -0.40 3.93
C ILE A 144 11.85 -1.28 4.20
N ALA A 145 12.91 -1.11 3.41
CA ALA A 145 14.09 -1.95 3.46
C ALA A 145 15.36 -1.13 3.14
N ASN A 146 16.51 -1.80 3.06
CA ASN A 146 17.77 -1.22 2.57
C ASN A 146 18.25 0.03 3.34
N GLY A 147 17.89 0.14 4.62
CA GLY A 147 18.27 1.29 5.44
C GLY A 147 17.43 2.56 5.23
N PHE A 148 16.35 2.49 4.43
CA PHE A 148 15.40 3.59 4.35
C PHE A 148 14.77 3.88 5.72
N SER A 149 14.62 5.15 6.03
CA SER A 149 14.23 5.62 7.36
C SER A 149 13.49 6.95 7.29
N ASN A 150 13.00 7.42 8.43
CA ASN A 150 12.17 8.63 8.53
C ASN A 150 10.89 8.54 7.67
N ILE A 151 10.02 7.58 7.99
CA ILE A 151 8.80 7.30 7.22
C ILE A 151 7.59 7.33 8.16
N ILE A 152 6.53 8.02 7.74
CA ILE A 152 5.22 8.03 8.40
C ILE A 152 4.19 7.39 7.45
N ILE A 153 3.45 6.41 7.93
CA ILE A 153 2.28 5.83 7.24
C ILE A 153 1.10 5.96 8.19
N GLN A 154 0.05 6.68 7.80
CA GLN A 154 -1.09 6.97 8.68
C GLN A 154 -2.41 6.98 7.92
N ASN A 155 -3.46 6.41 8.54
CA ASN A 155 -4.83 6.46 8.04
C ASN A 155 -5.00 5.91 6.61
N ILE A 156 -4.37 4.77 6.30
CA ILE A 156 -4.59 4.05 5.05
C ILE A 156 -5.04 2.62 5.33
N ALA A 157 -5.66 1.98 4.35
CA ALA A 157 -5.88 0.53 4.32
C ALA A 157 -4.97 -0.14 3.28
N ILE A 158 -4.48 -1.34 3.60
CA ILE A 158 -3.75 -2.21 2.68
C ILE A 158 -4.49 -3.56 2.70
N THR A 159 -5.11 -3.95 1.59
CA THR A 159 -6.10 -5.05 1.56
C THR A 159 -5.98 -5.94 0.32
N GLU A 160 -6.57 -7.13 0.39
CA GLU A 160 -6.68 -8.09 -0.72
C GLU A 160 -5.35 -8.58 -1.32
N LEU A 161 -4.34 -8.81 -0.47
CA LEU A 161 -3.08 -9.42 -0.88
C LEU A 161 -3.23 -10.94 -0.88
N ASN A 162 -3.74 -11.54 -1.97
CA ASN A 162 -3.86 -12.99 -2.15
C ASN A 162 -4.42 -13.71 -0.90
N PRO A 163 -5.64 -13.38 -0.41
CA PRO A 163 -6.12 -13.80 0.92
C PRO A 163 -6.19 -15.33 1.14
N GLN A 164 -6.23 -16.12 0.06
CA GLN A 164 -6.29 -17.58 0.13
C GLN A 164 -4.91 -18.25 0.30
N TYR A 165 -3.83 -17.50 0.12
CA TYR A 165 -2.49 -18.04 -0.02
C TYR A 165 -1.54 -17.51 1.07
N VAL A 166 -0.81 -18.43 1.69
CA VAL A 166 0.34 -18.14 2.57
C VAL A 166 1.64 -18.27 1.81
#